data_AF-A0A2J6WWZ0-F1
#
_entry.id   AF-A0A2J6WWZ0-F1
#
_cell.length_a   1.000
_cell.length_b   1.000
_cell.length_c   1.000
_cell.angle_alpha   90.00
_cell.angle_beta   90.00
_cell.angle_gamma   90.00
#
_symmetry.space_group_name_H-M   'P 1'
#
loop_
_entity.id
_entity.type
_entity.pdbx_description
1 polymer ?
#
loop_
_entity_poly.entity_id
_entity_poly.type
_entity_poly.pdbx_seq_one_letter_code
_entity_poly.pdbx_strand_id
1 'polypeptide(L)'
;ETDPKTGEKIQKFLPKGSAIVFDDAGVDINAREWQTQQAKIMGKLSQSMRYLNHVIIFTVPSATFIEKQTRTLVKFIFMAESSKIDEGTGKVYKNYGKFKIFLQEFTKEGELLQKYPIITYNHRNIKLKYVTFNLAEKTLLEAYENKKASILAKKYSDFKKEIENKESKKISKTYTSTGKGKEGIPLKCPHCGYEWIYTGNLNITRCPSCGLRVKVVQKEGEVAKIE
;
A
#
# COMPACT_ATOMS: atom_id res chain seq x y z
N GLU A 1 -10.64 -29.47 -4.86
CA GLU A 1 -10.84 -30.52 -3.85
C GLU A 1 -11.40 -29.87 -2.61
N THR A 2 -12.00 -30.64 -1.72
CA THR A 2 -12.46 -30.15 -0.42
C THR A 2 -11.49 -30.61 0.66
N ASP A 3 -11.23 -29.77 1.65
CA ASP A 3 -10.40 -30.15 2.80
C ASP A 3 -11.08 -31.28 3.56
N PRO A 4 -10.44 -32.45 3.76
CA PRO A 4 -11.08 -33.58 4.43
C PRO A 4 -11.37 -33.31 5.92
N LYS A 5 -10.80 -32.26 6.52
CA LYS A 5 -11.05 -31.86 7.92
C LYS A 5 -12.06 -30.71 8.04
N THR A 6 -12.06 -29.75 7.12
CA THR A 6 -12.93 -28.56 7.22
C THR A 6 -14.10 -28.57 6.24
N GLY A 7 -14.09 -29.43 5.22
CA GLY A 7 -15.12 -29.49 4.18
C GLY A 7 -15.13 -28.30 3.22
N GLU A 8 -14.26 -27.30 3.44
CA GLU A 8 -14.17 -26.13 2.58
C GLU A 8 -13.62 -26.51 1.21
N LYS A 9 -14.14 -25.87 0.15
CA LYS A 9 -13.52 -25.95 -1.18
C LYS A 9 -12.10 -25.42 -1.08
N ILE A 10 -11.12 -26.32 -1.01
CA ILE A 10 -9.72 -25.97 -1.24
C ILE A 10 -9.64 -25.50 -2.69
N GLN A 11 -9.44 -24.19 -2.84
CA GLN A 11 -9.02 -23.61 -4.10
C GLN A 11 -7.77 -24.40 -4.54
N LYS A 12 -7.90 -25.19 -5.61
CA LYS A 12 -6.83 -26.08 -6.08
C LYS A 12 -5.58 -25.22 -6.18
N PHE A 13 -4.60 -25.49 -5.31
CA PHE A 13 -3.34 -24.77 -5.35
C PHE A 13 -2.82 -24.91 -6.78
N LEU A 14 -2.29 -23.81 -7.34
CA LEU A 14 -1.80 -23.82 -8.72
C LEU A 14 -0.84 -25.02 -8.91
N PRO A 15 -0.97 -25.79 -10.00
CA PRO A 15 -0.10 -26.94 -10.27
C PRO A 15 1.38 -26.57 -10.12
N LYS A 16 2.22 -27.54 -9.75
CA LYS A 16 3.68 -27.33 -9.74
C LYS A 16 4.15 -26.86 -11.12
N GLY A 17 5.06 -25.90 -11.18
CA GLY A 17 5.51 -25.30 -12.44
C GLY A 17 4.67 -24.13 -12.95
N SER A 18 3.59 -23.74 -12.23
CA SER A 18 2.77 -22.59 -12.63
C SER A 18 3.52 -21.26 -12.47
N ALA A 19 3.16 -20.28 -13.31
CA ALA A 19 3.61 -18.90 -13.20
C ALA A 19 2.52 -18.01 -12.59
N ILE A 20 2.88 -17.18 -11.62
CA ILE A 20 2.01 -16.21 -10.96
C ILE A 20 2.54 -14.81 -11.30
N VAL A 21 1.71 -13.98 -11.92
CA VAL A 21 2.06 -12.61 -12.29
C VAL A 21 1.28 -11.63 -11.43
N PHE A 22 2.01 -10.84 -10.66
CA PHE A 22 1.48 -9.71 -9.92
C PHE A 22 1.79 -8.45 -10.71
N ASP A 23 0.79 -8.01 -11.45
CA ASP A 23 0.89 -6.85 -12.32
C ASP A 23 0.57 -5.55 -11.55
N ASP A 24 1.37 -4.50 -11.76
CA ASP A 24 1.34 -3.22 -11.05
C ASP A 24 1.33 -3.37 -9.51
N ALA A 25 2.13 -4.31 -8.99
CA ALA A 25 2.15 -4.61 -7.57
C ALA A 25 2.55 -3.38 -6.74
N GLY A 26 1.65 -2.96 -5.84
CA GLY A 26 1.84 -1.77 -5.00
C GLY A 26 1.24 -0.47 -5.55
N VAL A 27 0.73 -0.44 -6.79
CA VAL A 27 -0.04 0.68 -7.36
C VAL A 27 -1.52 0.32 -7.38
N ASP A 28 -2.15 0.29 -6.20
CA ASP A 28 -3.61 0.20 -6.09
C ASP A 28 -4.09 1.17 -5.01
N ILE A 29 -5.04 2.02 -5.38
CA ILE A 29 -5.55 3.14 -4.57
C ILE A 29 -6.57 2.61 -3.55
N ASN A 30 -6.05 1.82 -2.60
CA ASN A 30 -6.37 1.81 -1.17
C ASN A 30 -5.14 1.18 -0.49
N ALA A 31 -4.01 1.84 -0.76
CA ALA A 31 -2.67 1.27 -0.78
C ALA A 31 -2.31 0.57 0.53
N ARG A 32 -2.68 1.10 1.69
CA ARG A 32 -2.11 0.61 2.96
C ARG A 32 -2.63 -0.76 3.38
N GLU A 33 -3.94 -0.98 3.32
CA GLU A 33 -4.56 -2.24 3.77
C GLU A 33 -4.40 -3.35 2.75
N TRP A 34 -4.59 -3.02 1.46
CA TRP A 34 -4.39 -3.98 0.37
C TRP A 34 -2.91 -4.36 0.21
N GLN A 35 -1.97 -3.40 0.29
CA GLN A 35 -0.53 -3.72 0.33
C GLN A 35 -0.20 -4.60 1.55
N THR A 36 -0.87 -4.41 2.70
CA THR A 36 -0.63 -5.25 3.88
C THR A 36 -1.08 -6.69 3.65
N GLN A 37 -2.22 -6.92 3.01
CA GLN A 37 -2.69 -8.27 2.66
C GLN A 37 -1.85 -8.90 1.54
N GLN A 38 -1.55 -8.15 0.48
CA GLN A 38 -0.67 -8.58 -0.60
C GLN A 38 0.73 -8.89 -0.09
N ALA A 39 1.33 -8.05 0.76
CA ALA A 39 2.64 -8.32 1.34
C ALA A 39 2.65 -9.61 2.17
N LYS A 40 1.60 -9.87 2.97
CA LYS A 40 1.46 -11.13 3.72
C LYS A 40 1.37 -12.35 2.80
N ILE A 41 0.58 -12.26 1.73
CA ILE A 41 0.43 -13.33 0.74
C ILE A 41 1.73 -13.53 -0.03
N MET A 42 2.37 -12.44 -0.46
CA MET A 42 3.65 -12.42 -1.16
C MET A 42 4.77 -13.02 -0.31
N GLY A 43 4.83 -12.70 0.99
CA GLY A 43 5.81 -13.30 1.90
C GLY A 43 5.65 -14.82 1.98
N LYS A 44 4.42 -15.31 2.17
CA LYS A 44 4.12 -16.76 2.21
C LYS A 44 4.39 -17.47 0.89
N LEU A 45 3.99 -16.86 -0.23
CA LEU A 45 4.23 -17.41 -1.58
C LEU A 45 5.72 -17.43 -1.93
N SER A 46 6.45 -16.36 -1.62
CA SER A 46 7.89 -16.26 -1.93
C SER A 46 8.71 -17.25 -1.11
N GLN A 47 8.28 -17.58 0.12
CA GLN A 47 8.93 -18.62 0.91
C GLN A 47 8.64 -20.03 0.38
N SER A 48 7.45 -20.26 -0.17
CA SER A 48 7.02 -21.58 -0.68
C SER A 48 7.30 -21.81 -2.17
N MET A 49 7.73 -20.79 -2.92
CA MET A 49 7.93 -20.85 -4.38
C MET A 49 8.89 -21.97 -4.81
N ARG A 50 9.94 -22.25 -4.02
CA ARG A 50 10.93 -23.30 -4.34
C ARG A 50 10.35 -24.70 -4.16
N TYR A 51 9.54 -24.90 -3.13
CA TYR A 51 8.89 -26.18 -2.86
C TYR A 51 7.81 -26.50 -3.88
N LEU A 52 7.04 -25.48 -4.28
CA LEU A 52 5.96 -25.63 -5.25
C LEU A 52 6.44 -25.52 -6.71
N ASN A 53 7.72 -25.17 -6.92
CA ASN A 53 8.30 -24.88 -8.22
C ASN A 53 7.47 -23.82 -8.99
N HIS A 54 7.05 -22.76 -8.31
CA HIS A 54 6.31 -21.66 -8.91
C HIS A 54 7.25 -20.54 -9.36
N VAL A 55 6.97 -19.98 -10.53
CA VAL A 55 7.62 -18.75 -11.00
C VAL A 55 6.74 -17.58 -10.59
N ILE A 56 7.29 -16.63 -9.85
CA ILE A 56 6.56 -15.43 -9.44
C ILE A 56 7.16 -14.22 -10.13
N ILE A 57 6.34 -13.47 -10.85
CA ILE A 57 6.72 -12.28 -11.59
C ILE A 57 6.03 -11.08 -10.96
N PHE A 58 6.80 -10.03 -10.67
CA PHE A 58 6.30 -8.76 -10.18
C PHE A 58 6.59 -7.67 -11.21
N THR A 59 5.58 -6.89 -11.58
CA THR A 59 5.79 -5.62 -12.29
C THR A 59 5.55 -4.50 -11.28
N VAL A 60 6.56 -3.65 -11.08
CA VAL A 60 6.53 -2.55 -10.11
C VAL A 60 7.28 -1.33 -10.66
N PRO A 61 6.84 -0.10 -10.37
CA PRO A 61 7.59 1.10 -10.76
C PRO A 61 8.91 1.22 -10.01
N SER A 62 8.96 0.71 -8.77
CA SER A 62 10.16 0.68 -7.94
C SER A 62 10.19 -0.58 -7.09
N ALA A 63 11.38 -1.19 -6.95
CA ALA A 63 11.60 -2.34 -6.06
C ALA A 63 11.33 -2.03 -4.58
N THR A 64 11.20 -0.75 -4.19
CA THR A 64 10.81 -0.34 -2.83
C THR A 64 9.35 -0.66 -2.50
N PHE A 65 8.52 -0.92 -3.50
CA PHE A 65 7.10 -1.24 -3.32
C PHE A 65 6.91 -2.70 -2.86
N ILE A 66 7.95 -3.51 -2.99
CA ILE A 66 8.01 -4.89 -2.54
C ILE A 66 8.64 -4.93 -1.14
N GLU A 67 8.01 -5.68 -0.24
CA GLU A 67 8.49 -5.91 1.11
C GLU A 67 9.94 -6.46 1.13
N LYS A 68 10.74 -6.06 2.12
CA LYS A 68 12.17 -6.38 2.20
C LYS A 68 12.44 -7.89 2.07
N GLN A 69 11.68 -8.75 2.76
CA GLN A 69 11.87 -10.20 2.71
C GLN A 69 11.60 -10.78 1.31
N THR A 70 10.53 -10.33 0.66
CA THR A 70 10.22 -10.76 -0.71
C THR A 70 11.30 -10.26 -1.67
N ARG A 71 11.76 -9.01 -1.51
CA ARG A 71 12.82 -8.43 -2.33
C ARG A 71 14.14 -9.19 -2.21
N THR A 72 14.49 -9.73 -1.04
CA THR A 72 15.72 -10.49 -0.86
C THR A 72 15.69 -11.86 -1.55
N LEU A 73 14.49 -12.42 -1.77
CA LEU A 73 14.28 -13.71 -2.45
C LEU A 73 14.24 -13.61 -3.98
N VAL A 74 14.09 -12.40 -4.53
CA VAL A 74 14.11 -12.16 -5.98
C VAL A 74 15.42 -12.67 -6.58
N LYS A 75 15.33 -13.48 -7.65
CA LYS A 75 16.51 -14.02 -8.34
C LYS A 75 16.90 -13.23 -9.58
N PHE A 76 15.92 -12.79 -10.36
CA PHE A 76 16.10 -12.02 -11.59
C PHE A 76 15.41 -10.68 -11.47
N ILE A 77 16.11 -9.62 -11.87
CA ILE A 77 15.58 -8.26 -11.91
C ILE A 77 15.72 -7.74 -13.33
N PHE A 78 14.59 -7.35 -13.91
CA PHE A 78 14.53 -6.70 -15.21
C PHE A 78 14.24 -5.22 -14.98
N MET A 79 15.26 -4.39 -15.16
CA MET A 79 15.13 -2.94 -15.00
C MET A 79 14.92 -2.30 -16.36
N ALA A 80 13.74 -1.73 -16.58
CA ALA A 80 13.44 -1.01 -17.81
C ALA A 80 14.46 0.12 -18.00
N GLU A 81 15.08 0.19 -19.17
CA GLU A 81 15.80 1.38 -19.58
C GLU A 81 14.75 2.40 -20.02
N SER A 82 14.85 3.66 -19.58
CA SER A 82 13.90 4.71 -19.93
C SER A 82 13.62 4.67 -21.43
N SER A 83 12.42 4.25 -21.81
CA SER A 83 11.95 4.46 -23.16
C SER A 83 11.94 5.96 -23.38
N LYS A 84 12.53 6.42 -24.48
CA LYS A 84 12.31 7.79 -24.94
C LYS A 84 10.82 7.88 -25.28
N ILE A 85 10.00 8.29 -24.31
CA ILE A 85 8.64 8.73 -24.53
C ILE A 85 8.78 10.11 -25.18
N ASP A 86 8.22 10.26 -26.37
CA ASP A 86 8.09 11.56 -26.99
C ASP A 86 7.03 12.35 -26.21
N GLU A 87 7.45 13.35 -25.42
CA GLU A 87 6.56 14.13 -24.57
C GLU A 87 5.49 14.90 -25.38
N GLY A 88 5.72 15.16 -26.67
CA GLY A 88 4.79 15.87 -27.55
C GLY A 88 3.72 14.99 -28.17
N THR A 89 3.95 13.68 -28.31
CA THR A 89 3.04 12.76 -29.00
C THR A 89 2.60 11.56 -28.16
N GLY A 90 3.23 11.32 -27.00
CA GLY A 90 2.97 10.17 -26.13
C GLY A 90 3.33 8.81 -26.75
N LYS A 91 3.95 8.79 -27.94
CA LYS A 91 4.26 7.56 -28.67
C LYS A 91 5.61 6.98 -28.23
N VAL A 92 5.61 5.69 -27.92
CA VAL A 92 6.83 4.90 -27.71
C VAL A 92 7.34 4.47 -29.09
N TYR A 93 8.48 5.00 -29.55
CA TYR A 93 9.04 4.73 -30.90
C TYR A 93 9.47 3.28 -31.16
N LYS A 94 9.31 2.36 -30.21
CA LYS A 94 9.84 1.00 -30.30
C LYS A 94 8.77 0.00 -29.89
N ASN A 95 8.45 -0.93 -30.79
CA ASN A 95 7.62 -2.12 -30.53
C ASN A 95 8.38 -3.17 -29.69
N TYR A 96 9.29 -2.73 -28.83
CA TYR A 96 10.04 -3.58 -27.91
C TYR A 96 10.45 -2.77 -26.67
N GLY A 97 10.43 -3.43 -25.52
CA GLY A 97 11.03 -2.94 -24.27
C GLY A 97 12.45 -3.48 -24.13
N LYS A 98 13.38 -2.62 -23.71
CA LYS A 98 14.78 -2.99 -23.44
C LYS A 98 15.03 -2.92 -21.94
N PHE A 99 15.53 -4.01 -21.37
CA PHE A 99 15.70 -4.17 -19.93
C PHE A 99 17.14 -4.55 -19.61
N LYS A 100 17.73 -3.91 -18.60
CA LYS A 100 18.93 -4.44 -17.94
C LYS A 100 18.52 -5.66 -17.12
N ILE A 101 19.30 -6.72 -17.23
CA ILE A 101 19.07 -7.95 -16.46
C ILE A 101 20.11 -8.07 -15.35
N PHE A 102 19.64 -8.26 -14.13
CA PHE A 102 20.49 -8.57 -12.99
C PHE A 102 20.06 -9.87 -12.35
N LEU A 103 21.06 -10.61 -11.89
CA LEU A 103 20.93 -11.79 -11.08
C LEU A 103 21.34 -11.41 -9.66
N GLN A 104 20.41 -11.60 -8.73
CA GLN A 104 20.61 -11.26 -7.33
C GLN A 104 21.17 -12.47 -6.57
N GLU A 105 22.22 -12.24 -5.80
CA GLU A 105 22.93 -13.24 -5.01
C GLU A 105 23.31 -12.65 -3.65
N PHE A 106 23.43 -13.52 -2.65
CA PHE A 106 24.02 -13.14 -1.38
C PHE A 106 25.52 -13.39 -1.42
N THR A 107 26.30 -12.48 -0.83
CA THR A 107 27.72 -12.73 -0.53
C THR A 107 27.84 -13.73 0.62
N LYS A 108 29.07 -14.20 0.86
CA LYS A 108 29.36 -15.04 2.03
C LYS A 108 29.09 -14.27 3.34
N GLU A 109 29.24 -12.95 3.28
CA GLU A 109 29.01 -11.99 4.36
C GLU A 109 27.52 -11.60 4.50
N GLY A 110 26.64 -12.12 3.64
CA GLY A 110 25.19 -11.90 3.69
C GLY A 110 24.70 -10.62 3.00
N GLU A 111 25.57 -9.91 2.28
CA GLU A 111 25.21 -8.73 1.51
C GLU A 111 24.53 -9.10 0.19
N LEU A 112 23.56 -8.31 -0.24
CA LEU A 112 22.89 -8.50 -1.53
C LEU A 112 23.72 -7.87 -2.65
N LEU A 113 24.16 -8.70 -3.60
CA LEU A 113 24.83 -8.26 -4.82
C LEU A 113 23.96 -8.51 -6.05
N GLN A 114 24.01 -7.56 -6.97
CA GLN A 114 23.42 -7.67 -8.30
C GLN A 114 24.53 -7.83 -9.32
N LYS A 115 24.52 -8.96 -10.04
CA LYS A 115 25.50 -9.28 -11.10
C LYS A 115 24.78 -9.45 -12.43
N TYR A 116 25.46 -9.13 -13.52
CA TYR A 116 24.97 -9.52 -14.83
C TYR A 116 25.12 -11.05 -15.00
N PRO A 117 24.09 -11.77 -15.48
CA PRO A 117 24.20 -13.18 -15.77
C PRO A 117 25.27 -13.44 -16.85
N ILE A 118 26.01 -14.52 -16.68
CA ILE A 118 26.97 -15.02 -17.67
C ILE A 118 26.33 -16.24 -18.32
N ILE A 119 26.16 -16.18 -19.64
CA ILE A 119 25.62 -17.28 -20.43
C ILE A 119 26.70 -17.80 -21.36
N THR A 120 26.70 -19.10 -21.61
CA THR A 120 27.56 -19.70 -22.63
C THR A 120 26.82 -19.65 -23.97
N TYR A 121 27.41 -18.96 -24.93
CA TYR A 121 26.90 -18.86 -26.29
C TYR A 121 28.05 -19.08 -27.27
N ASN A 122 27.88 -20.01 -28.21
CA ASN A 122 28.92 -20.42 -29.17
C ASN A 122 30.26 -20.73 -28.48
N HIS A 123 30.22 -21.54 -27.41
CA HIS A 123 31.40 -21.93 -26.61
C HIS A 123 32.15 -20.78 -25.94
N ARG A 124 31.56 -19.58 -25.85
CA ARG A 124 32.14 -18.42 -25.16
C ARG A 124 31.23 -17.94 -24.04
N ASN A 125 31.84 -17.50 -22.94
CA ASN A 125 31.10 -16.91 -21.84
C ASN A 125 30.83 -15.43 -22.12
N ILE A 126 29.55 -15.08 -22.26
CA ILE A 126 29.11 -13.72 -22.56
C ILE A 126 28.33 -13.19 -21.37
N LYS A 127 28.68 -11.98 -20.94
CA LYS A 127 27.93 -11.23 -19.93
C LYS A 127 26.67 -10.65 -20.58
N LEU A 128 25.51 -11.21 -20.24
CA LEU A 128 24.22 -10.74 -20.73
C LEU A 128 23.81 -9.48 -19.95
N LYS A 129 23.95 -8.32 -20.60
CA LYS A 129 23.63 -7.02 -19.99
C LYS A 129 22.17 -6.62 -20.19
N TYR A 130 21.62 -6.94 -21.35
CA TYR A 130 20.30 -6.50 -21.77
C TYR A 130 19.48 -7.66 -22.33
N VAL A 131 18.17 -7.60 -22.10
CA VAL A 131 17.16 -8.43 -22.74
C VAL A 131 16.13 -7.51 -23.38
N THR A 132 15.67 -7.87 -24.57
CA THR A 132 14.61 -7.16 -25.28
C THR A 132 13.38 -8.04 -25.36
N PHE A 133 12.23 -7.49 -25.00
CA PHE A 133 10.93 -8.13 -25.18
C PHE A 133 10.15 -7.35 -26.23
N ASN A 134 9.70 -8.03 -27.27
CA ASN A 134 8.82 -7.42 -28.26
C ASN A 134 7.44 -7.16 -27.66
N LEU A 135 6.74 -6.17 -28.19
CA LEU A 135 5.33 -5.97 -27.90
C LEU A 135 4.55 -7.24 -28.29
N ALA A 136 3.62 -7.64 -27.44
CA ALA A 136 2.75 -8.79 -27.71
C ALA A 136 1.90 -8.56 -28.97
N GLU A 137 1.32 -9.64 -29.50
CA GLU A 137 0.37 -9.56 -30.61
C GLU A 137 -0.80 -8.63 -30.24
N LYS A 138 -1.26 -7.84 -31.22
CA LYS A 138 -2.29 -6.81 -31.03
C LYS A 138 -3.58 -7.36 -30.39
N THR A 139 -4.00 -8.56 -30.78
CA THR A 139 -5.20 -9.23 -30.24
C THR A 139 -5.08 -9.50 -28.73
N LEU A 140 -3.95 -10.02 -28.28
CA LEU A 140 -3.66 -10.27 -26.88
C LEU A 140 -3.53 -8.97 -26.09
N LEU A 141 -2.87 -7.96 -26.67
CA LEU A 141 -2.70 -6.65 -26.07
C LEU A 141 -4.06 -5.97 -25.82
N GLU A 142 -4.92 -5.92 -26.84
CA GLU A 142 -6.26 -5.34 -26.73
C GLU A 142 -7.11 -6.08 -25.69
N ALA A 143 -7.08 -7.42 -25.69
CA ALA A 143 -7.81 -8.21 -24.70
C ALA A 143 -7.33 -7.92 -23.27
N TYR A 144 -6.02 -7.80 -23.06
CA TYR A 144 -5.44 -7.45 -21.77
C TYR A 144 -5.79 -6.02 -21.35
N GLU A 145 -5.63 -5.02 -22.22
CA GLU A 145 -5.93 -3.61 -21.90
C GLU A 145 -7.41 -3.39 -21.61
N ASN A 146 -8.31 -4.04 -22.36
CA ASN A 146 -9.75 -3.99 -22.07
C ASN A 146 -10.08 -4.60 -20.69
N LYS A 147 -9.44 -5.73 -20.35
CA LYS A 147 -9.59 -6.34 -19.02
C LYS A 147 -9.03 -5.44 -17.92
N LYS A 148 -7.87 -4.82 -18.14
CA LYS A 148 -7.24 -3.88 -17.21
C LYS A 148 -8.14 -2.66 -16.98
N ALA A 149 -8.62 -2.04 -18.05
CA ALA A 149 -9.50 -0.87 -18.00
C ALA A 149 -10.80 -1.17 -17.24
N SER A 150 -11.44 -2.31 -17.48
CA SER A 150 -12.66 -2.70 -16.77
C SER A 150 -12.43 -2.92 -15.26
N ILE A 151 -11.32 -3.56 -14.88
CA ILE A 151 -10.94 -3.75 -13.47
C ILE A 151 -10.65 -2.41 -12.80
N LEU A 152 -9.88 -1.54 -13.46
CA LEU A 152 -9.56 -0.20 -12.95
C LEU A 152 -10.81 0.66 -12.80
N ALA A 153 -11.69 0.70 -13.80
CA ALA A 153 -12.94 1.46 -13.75
C ALA A 153 -13.82 1.03 -12.56
N LYS A 154 -13.94 -0.28 -12.32
CA LYS A 154 -14.66 -0.81 -11.16
C LYS A 154 -14.03 -0.33 -9.84
N LYS A 155 -12.71 -0.44 -9.72
CA LYS A 155 -11.95 0.02 -8.54
C LYS A 155 -12.12 1.52 -8.28
N TYR A 156 -12.04 2.36 -9.32
CA TYR A 156 -12.24 3.81 -9.19
C TYR A 156 -13.67 4.17 -8.78
N SER A 157 -14.68 3.47 -9.30
CA SER A 157 -16.06 3.62 -8.86
C SER A 157 -16.21 3.29 -7.38
N ASP A 158 -15.63 2.17 -6.92
CA ASP A 158 -15.70 1.76 -5.52
C ASP A 158 -14.98 2.76 -4.61
N PHE A 159 -13.83 3.28 -5.04
CA PHE A 159 -13.11 4.33 -4.33
C PHE A 159 -13.90 5.64 -4.24
N LYS A 160 -14.56 6.05 -5.33
CA LYS A 160 -15.43 7.23 -5.35
C LYS A 160 -16.56 7.09 -4.32
N LYS A 161 -17.22 5.93 -4.28
CA LYS A 161 -18.25 5.62 -3.27
C LYS A 161 -17.69 5.66 -1.84
N GLU A 162 -16.47 5.20 -1.63
CA GLU A 162 -15.83 5.23 -0.30
C GLU A 162 -15.53 6.66 0.16
N ILE A 163 -15.05 7.52 -0.75
CA ILE A 163 -14.85 8.95 -0.48
C ILE A 163 -16.18 9.63 -0.15
N GLU A 164 -17.20 9.46 -1.01
CA GLU A 164 -18.53 10.06 -0.82
C GLU A 164 -19.16 9.61 0.52
N ASN A 165 -19.00 8.33 0.89
CA ASN A 165 -19.46 7.81 2.17
C ASN A 165 -18.67 8.38 3.37
N LYS A 166 -17.36 8.62 3.23
CA LYS A 166 -16.54 9.25 4.28
C LYS A 166 -16.86 10.74 4.44
N GLU A 167 -17.16 11.45 3.35
CA GLU A 167 -17.65 12.82 3.38
C GLU A 167 -19.02 12.91 4.02
N SER A 168 -19.95 12.02 3.63
CA SER A 168 -21.28 11.90 4.24
C SER A 168 -21.20 11.59 5.74
N LYS A 169 -20.23 10.76 6.18
CA LYS A 169 -19.97 10.48 7.61
C LYS A 169 -19.29 11.64 8.34
N LYS A 170 -18.50 12.47 7.66
CA LYS A 170 -17.95 13.71 8.24
C LYS A 170 -19.04 14.76 8.40
N ILE A 171 -19.94 14.89 7.42
CA ILE A 171 -21.13 15.76 7.45
C ILE A 171 -22.11 15.30 8.54
N SER A 172 -22.36 13.99 8.68
CA SER A 172 -23.20 13.47 9.76
C SER A 172 -22.58 13.64 11.15
N LYS A 173 -21.24 13.68 11.26
CA LYS A 173 -20.54 14.02 12.52
C LYS A 173 -20.49 15.52 12.82
N THR A 174 -20.67 16.39 11.81
CA THR A 174 -20.73 17.84 12.00
C THR A 174 -22.15 18.35 12.25
N TYR A 175 -23.19 17.57 11.93
CA TYR A 175 -24.59 17.95 12.10
C TYR A 175 -25.43 17.01 12.99
N THR A 176 -24.82 16.34 13.96
CA THR A 176 -25.54 15.93 15.17
C THR A 176 -25.27 16.93 16.29
N SER A 177 -25.68 18.17 16.05
CA SER A 177 -26.04 19.11 17.11
C SER A 177 -27.41 18.70 17.66
N THR A 178 -27.43 17.68 18.49
CA THR A 178 -28.52 17.46 19.46
C THR A 178 -27.86 17.18 20.79
N GLY A 179 -28.10 18.09 21.72
CA GLY A 179 -27.35 18.27 22.95
C GLY A 179 -27.28 17.03 23.84
N LYS A 180 -26.07 16.75 24.31
CA LYS A 180 -25.84 16.38 25.70
C LYS A 180 -24.86 17.41 26.24
N GLY A 181 -25.37 18.32 27.06
CA GLY A 181 -24.56 19.31 27.77
C GLY A 181 -23.44 18.57 28.48
N LYS A 182 -22.20 18.84 28.12
CA LYS A 182 -21.07 18.46 28.95
C LYS A 182 -21.13 19.41 30.15
N GLU A 183 -21.60 18.89 31.28
CA GLU A 183 -21.50 19.57 32.57
C GLU A 183 -20.04 19.96 32.77
N GLY A 184 -19.77 21.26 32.75
CA GLY A 184 -18.44 21.80 32.88
C GLY A 184 -18.55 23.19 33.47
N ILE A 185 -17.47 23.62 34.12
CA ILE A 185 -17.45 24.87 34.86
C ILE A 185 -17.27 25.99 33.82
N PRO A 186 -18.23 26.93 33.68
CA PRO A 186 -18.05 28.09 32.82
C PRO A 186 -16.97 28.99 33.43
N LEU A 187 -15.93 29.29 32.64
CA LEU A 187 -14.82 30.16 33.05
C LEU A 187 -14.74 31.37 32.12
N LYS A 188 -14.32 32.49 32.68
CA LYS A 188 -14.00 33.72 31.96
C LYS A 188 -12.56 34.14 32.24
N CYS A 189 -11.79 34.42 31.20
CA CYS A 189 -10.41 34.88 31.36
C CYS A 189 -10.39 36.33 31.87
N PRO A 190 -9.67 36.64 32.98
CA PRO A 190 -9.57 38.01 33.49
C PRO A 190 -8.71 38.93 32.59
N HIS A 191 -7.89 38.37 31.70
CA HIS A 191 -6.99 39.15 30.85
C HIS A 191 -7.56 39.46 29.47
N CYS A 192 -8.21 38.50 28.80
CA CYS A 192 -8.77 38.70 27.46
C CYS A 192 -10.30 38.63 27.39
N GLY A 193 -10.97 38.33 28.50
CA GLY A 193 -12.43 38.21 28.55
C GLY A 193 -13.01 36.96 27.87
N TYR A 194 -12.17 36.09 27.27
CA TYR A 194 -12.62 34.87 26.60
C TYR A 194 -13.34 33.91 27.57
N GLU A 195 -14.50 33.40 27.16
CA GLU A 195 -15.35 32.51 27.94
C GLU A 195 -15.30 31.08 27.36
N TRP A 196 -15.17 30.06 28.21
CA TRP A 196 -15.20 28.66 27.78
C TRP A 196 -15.68 27.72 28.89
N ILE A 197 -16.13 26.53 28.49
CA ILE A 197 -16.52 25.47 29.42
C ILE A 197 -15.30 24.60 29.71
N TYR A 198 -14.87 24.59 30.97
CA TYR A 198 -13.79 23.72 31.44
C TYR A 198 -14.34 22.36 31.88
N THR A 199 -13.79 21.29 31.31
CA THR A 199 -14.21 19.88 31.55
C THR A 199 -13.10 19.03 32.17
N GLY A 200 -12.02 19.66 32.66
CA GLY A 200 -10.90 18.95 33.30
C GLY A 200 -11.01 18.93 34.83
N ASN A 201 -10.06 18.24 35.47
CA ASN A 201 -10.07 17.99 36.92
C ASN A 201 -9.00 18.78 37.69
N LEU A 202 -8.37 19.78 37.06
CA LEU A 202 -7.32 20.58 37.68
C LEU A 202 -7.87 21.91 38.20
N ASN A 203 -7.35 22.37 39.32
CA ASN A 203 -7.73 23.65 39.94
C ASN A 203 -7.20 24.88 39.17
N ILE A 204 -6.40 24.67 38.13
CA ILE A 204 -5.82 25.71 37.27
C ILE A 204 -5.87 25.21 35.83
N THR A 205 -6.31 26.09 34.93
CA THR A 205 -6.33 25.85 33.48
C THR A 205 -5.68 27.02 32.74
N ARG A 206 -5.39 26.87 31.46
CA ARG A 206 -4.90 27.97 30.61
C ARG A 206 -6.02 28.49 29.73
N CYS A 207 -6.13 29.81 29.62
CA CYS A 207 -7.03 30.42 28.67
C CYS A 207 -6.66 29.99 27.24
N PRO A 208 -7.61 29.43 26.46
CA PRO A 208 -7.34 29.03 25.07
C PRO A 208 -6.95 30.20 24.16
N SER A 209 -7.40 31.42 24.48
CA SER A 209 -7.15 32.60 23.67
C SER A 209 -5.79 33.26 23.97
N CYS A 210 -5.45 33.50 25.24
CA CYS A 210 -4.23 34.25 25.60
C CYS A 210 -3.18 33.44 26.38
N GLY A 211 -3.45 32.17 26.70
CA GLY A 211 -2.51 31.30 27.42
C GLY A 211 -2.34 31.60 28.92
N LEU A 212 -2.98 32.65 29.46
CA LEU A 212 -2.92 32.99 30.89
C LEU A 212 -3.47 31.85 31.76
N ARG A 213 -2.83 31.59 32.90
CA ARG A 213 -3.32 30.62 33.89
C ARG A 213 -4.51 31.20 34.67
N VAL A 214 -5.64 30.49 34.65
CA VAL A 214 -6.90 30.87 35.32
C VAL A 214 -7.23 29.80 36.36
N LYS A 215 -7.55 30.21 37.59
CA LYS A 215 -8.01 29.30 38.65
C LYS A 215 -9.44 28.85 38.39
N VAL A 216 -9.71 27.58 38.59
CA VAL A 216 -11.03 26.96 38.47
C VAL A 216 -11.65 26.97 39.87
N VAL A 217 -12.60 27.86 40.11
CA VAL A 217 -13.33 27.93 41.40
C VAL A 217 -14.54 27.02 41.31
N GLN A 218 -14.49 25.86 41.97
CA GLN A 218 -15.67 25.02 42.15
C GLN A 218 -16.65 25.77 43.06
N LYS A 219 -17.94 25.82 42.70
CA LYS A 219 -18.97 26.32 43.62
C LYS A 219 -18.99 25.41 44.85
N GLU A 220 -18.84 25.99 46.03
CA GLU A 220 -19.04 25.28 47.31
C GLU A 220 -20.47 24.73 47.35
N GLY A 221 -20.59 23.39 47.46
CA GLY A 221 -21.88 22.74 47.69
C GLY A 221 -22.15 21.49 46.86
N GLU A 222 -21.26 20.50 46.86
CA GLU A 222 -21.67 19.11 46.62
C GLU A 222 -20.82 18.17 47.48
N VAL A 223 -21.49 17.63 48.51
CA VAL A 223 -20.93 16.78 49.55
C VAL A 223 -20.55 15.44 48.95
N ALA A 224 -19.31 15.00 49.20
CA ALA A 224 -18.86 13.65 48.95
C ALA A 224 -19.79 12.65 49.68
N LYS A 225 -20.51 11.83 48.92
CA LYS A 225 -21.01 10.56 49.44
C LYS A 225 -20.01 9.47 49.08
N ILE A 226 -19.41 8.95 50.14
CA ILE A 226 -18.67 7.69 50.19
C ILE A 226 -19.73 6.59 50.26
N GLU A 227 -19.65 5.61 49.36
CA GLU A 227 -19.86 4.17 49.57
C GLU A 227 -19.20 3.40 48.43
#